data_AF-A0A934AXZ9-F1
#
_entry.id   AF-A0A934AXZ9-F1
#
_cell.length_a   1.000
_cell.length_b   1.000
_cell.length_c   1.000
_cell.angle_alpha   90.00
_cell.angle_beta   90.00
_cell.angle_gamma   90.00
#
_symmetry.space_group_name_H-M   'P 1'
#
loop_
_entity.id
_entity.type
_entity.pdbx_description
1 polymer ?
#
loop_
_entity_poly.entity_id
_entity_poly.type
_entity_poly.pdbx_seq_one_letter_code
_entity_poly.pdbx_strand_id
1 'polypeptide(L)' 'MAEDFDDTNIEDFEAKDTARKLPVGWLILFWGLILWGIYYFAMYSPSISGWTQSKAYEESVKK' A
#
# COMPACT_ATOMS: atom_id res chain seq x y z
N MET A 1 41.61 -8.82 -13.69
CA MET A 1 40.57 -9.31 -12.75
C MET A 1 39.35 -8.38 -12.70
N ALA A 2 39.04 -7.67 -13.78
CA ALA A 2 37.84 -6.85 -13.92
C ALA A 2 37.05 -7.22 -15.20
N GLU A 3 37.49 -8.26 -15.93
CA GLU A 3 36.91 -8.68 -17.21
C GLU A 3 35.82 -9.77 -17.05
N ASP A 4 35.67 -10.35 -15.86
CA ASP A 4 34.67 -11.40 -15.59
C ASP A 4 33.29 -10.87 -15.13
N PHE A 5 33.15 -9.54 -14.96
CA PHE A 5 31.90 -8.91 -14.50
C PHE A 5 31.08 -8.25 -15.62
N ASP A 6 31.66 -8.01 -16.80
CA ASP A 6 30.95 -7.41 -17.95
C ASP A 6 30.04 -8.42 -18.67
N ASP A 7 30.32 -9.72 -18.58
CA ASP A 7 29.57 -10.78 -19.28
C ASP A 7 28.36 -11.30 -18.49
N THR A 8 28.16 -10.78 -17.27
CA THR A 8 26.99 -11.13 -16.46
C THR A 8 25.84 -10.22 -16.88
N ASN A 9 25.14 -10.59 -17.95
CA ASN A 9 23.96 -9.90 -18.49
C ASN A 9 22.95 -9.59 -17.36
N ILE A 10 23.00 -8.37 -16.82
CA ILE A 10 22.09 -7.88 -15.77
C ILE A 10 20.63 -7.98 -16.26
N GLU A 11 20.42 -7.88 -17.57
CA GLU A 11 19.13 -8.02 -18.26
C GLU A 11 18.48 -9.42 -18.13
N ASP A 12 19.27 -10.47 -17.84
CA ASP A 12 18.73 -11.83 -17.66
C ASP A 12 18.13 -12.05 -16.27
N PHE A 13 18.44 -11.17 -15.32
CA PHE A 13 17.83 -11.16 -13.99
C PHE A 13 16.58 -10.26 -13.92
N GLU A 14 16.28 -9.50 -14.96
CA GLU A 14 15.06 -8.69 -15.01
C GLU A 14 13.82 -9.55 -15.28
N ALA A 15 12.75 -9.30 -14.53
CA ALA A 15 11.43 -9.85 -14.85
C ALA A 15 10.86 -9.14 -16.09
N LYS A 16 11.24 -9.61 -17.28
CA LYS A 16 10.91 -9.00 -18.59
C LYS A 16 9.39 -8.79 -18.78
N ASP A 17 8.55 -9.67 -18.20
CA ASP A 17 7.09 -9.58 -18.29
C ASP A 17 6.49 -8.40 -17.50
N THR A 18 7.12 -7.98 -16.40
CA THR A 18 6.66 -6.85 -15.57
C THR A 18 7.45 -5.57 -15.84
N ALA A 19 8.51 -5.62 -16.65
CA ALA A 19 9.35 -4.47 -16.98
C ALA A 19 8.58 -3.30 -17.64
N ARG A 20 7.47 -3.59 -18.35
CA ARG A 20 6.64 -2.57 -19.03
C ARG A 20 5.17 -2.57 -18.64
N LYS A 21 4.75 -3.50 -17.78
CA LYS A 21 3.35 -3.67 -17.37
C LYS A 21 3.26 -3.85 -15.87
N LEU A 22 2.42 -3.03 -15.25
CA LEU A 22 2.11 -3.18 -13.84
C LEU A 22 1.36 -4.51 -13.61
N PRO A 23 1.78 -5.34 -12.64
CA PRO A 23 1.04 -6.54 -12.29
C PRO A 23 -0.40 -6.22 -11.86
N VAL A 24 -1.36 -7.04 -12.28
CA VAL A 24 -2.79 -6.82 -11.96
C VAL A 24 -3.02 -6.81 -10.45
N GLY A 25 -2.31 -7.67 -9.70
CA GLY A 25 -2.37 -7.67 -8.23
C GLY A 25 -1.96 -6.34 -7.60
N TRP A 26 -0.96 -5.65 -8.19
CA TRP A 26 -0.53 -4.33 -7.75
C TRP A 26 -1.59 -3.26 -8.03
N LEU A 27 -2.26 -3.33 -9.19
CA LEU A 27 -3.38 -2.43 -9.47
C LEU A 27 -4.53 -2.63 -8.48
N ILE A 28 -4.89 -3.89 -8.19
CA ILE A 28 -5.95 -4.21 -7.21
C ILE A 28 -5.57 -3.67 -5.83
N LEU A 29 -4.34 -3.89 -5.38
CA LEU A 29 -3.85 -3.37 -4.11
C LEU A 29 -3.90 -1.83 -4.08
N PHE A 30 -3.44 -1.17 -5.15
CA PHE A 30 -3.44 0.28 -5.25
C PHE A 30 -4.84 0.87 -5.11
N TRP A 31 -5.80 0.36 -5.89
CA TRP A 31 -7.19 0.81 -5.79
C TRP A 31 -7.85 0.42 -4.46
N GLY A 32 -7.52 -0.77 -3.93
CA GLY A 32 -7.96 -1.21 -2.62
C GLY A 32 -7.51 -0.25 -1.51
N LEU A 33 -6.26 0.19 -1.53
CA LEU A 33 -5.73 1.16 -0.57
C LEU A 33 -6.37 2.54 -0.72
N ILE A 34 -6.68 2.98 -1.94
CA ILE A 34 -7.41 4.24 -2.16
C ILE A 34 -8.81 4.16 -1.55
N LEU A 35 -9.58 3.12 -1.91
CA LEU A 35 -10.94 2.93 -1.39
C LEU A 35 -10.94 2.76 0.13
N TRP A 36 -9.99 2.00 0.66
CA TRP A 36 -9.81 1.81 2.09
C TRP A 36 -9.43 3.12 2.79
N GLY A 37 -8.56 3.93 2.20
CA GLY A 37 -8.19 5.25 2.73
C GLY A 37 -9.36 6.22 2.77
N ILE A 38 -10.19 6.25 1.72
CA ILE A 38 -11.44 7.05 1.69
C ILE A 38 -12.39 6.57 2.79
N TYR A 39 -12.60 5.25 2.89
CA TYR A 39 -13.43 4.66 3.94
C TYR A 39 -12.93 5.02 5.34
N TYR A 40 -11.64 4.84 5.60
CA TYR A 40 -11.01 5.17 6.88
C TYR A 40 -11.18 6.65 7.21
N PHE A 41 -10.93 7.54 6.24
CA PHE A 41 -11.11 8.96 6.43
C PHE A 41 -12.56 9.31 6.78
N ALA A 42 -13.53 8.75 6.05
CA ALA A 42 -14.95 8.97 6.34
C ALA A 42 -15.34 8.46 7.75
N MET A 43 -14.82 7.30 8.15
CA MET A 43 -15.20 6.65 9.40
C MET A 43 -14.48 7.22 10.64
N TYR A 44 -13.26 7.71 10.50
CA TYR A 44 -12.43 8.18 11.61
C TYR A 44 -12.19 9.69 11.61
N SER A 45 -12.86 10.44 10.73
CA SER A 45 -12.86 11.90 10.77
C SER A 45 -13.98 12.44 11.68
N PRO A 46 -13.66 13.29 12.68
CA PRO A 46 -14.67 13.87 13.56
C PRO A 46 -15.78 14.65 12.85
N SER A 47 -15.46 15.32 11.73
CA SER A 47 -16.43 16.11 10.97
C SER A 47 -17.41 15.27 10.15
N ILE A 48 -17.08 14.00 9.89
CA ILE A 48 -17.89 13.11 9.05
C ILE A 48 -18.68 12.12 9.91
N SER A 49 -17.99 11.37 10.77
CA SER A 49 -18.61 10.28 11.56
C SER A 49 -18.88 10.65 13.02
N GLY A 50 -18.38 11.80 13.49
CA GLY A 50 -18.40 12.16 14.90
C GLY A 50 -17.44 11.33 15.77
N TRP A 51 -16.59 10.49 15.15
CA TRP A 51 -15.59 9.70 15.85
C TRP A 51 -14.53 10.61 16.46
N THR A 52 -14.14 10.32 17.70
CA THR A 52 -13.05 11.02 18.40
C THR A 52 -12.29 10.04 19.28
N GLN A 53 -10.98 10.27 19.45
CA GLN A 53 -10.14 9.43 20.29
C GLN A 53 -10.58 9.42 21.75
N SER A 54 -11.03 10.56 22.29
CA SER A 54 -11.48 10.67 23.68
C SER A 54 -12.70 9.80 23.96
N LYS A 55 -13.73 9.85 23.10
CA LYS A 55 -14.91 8.99 23.22
C LYS A 55 -14.55 7.51 23.12
N ALA A 56 -13.70 7.15 22.15
CA ALA A 56 -13.27 5.75 21.98
C ALA A 56 -12.51 5.23 23.21
N TYR A 57 -11.65 6.06 23.81
CA TYR A 57 -10.97 5.72 25.05
C TYR A 57 -11.93 5.56 26.22
N GLU A 58 -12.86 6.51 26.39
CA GLU A 58 -13.85 6.45 27.47
C GLU A 58 -14.74 5.20 27.38
N GLU A 59 -15.17 4.81 26.17
CA GLU A 59 -15.90 3.56 25.93
C GLU A 59 -15.06 2.32 26.27
N SER A 60 -13.76 2.33 25.94
CA SER A 60 -12.87 1.20 26.23
C SER A 60 -12.64 0.97 27.73
N VAL A 61 -12.64 2.04 28.53
CA VAL A 61 -12.42 1.98 29.99
C VAL A 61 -13.72 1.67 30.76
N LYS A 62 -14.89 1.98 30.17
CA LYS A 62 -16.20 1.67 30.75
C LYS A 62 -16.63 0.21 30.53
N LYS A 63 -15.89 -0.55 29.74
CA LYS A 63 -16.17 -1.95 29.39
C LYS A 63 -15.53 -2.90 30.39
#